data_AF-A0A176RUN2-F1
#
_entry.id   AF-A0A176RUN2-F1
#
_cell.length_a   1.000
_cell.length_b   1.000
_cell.length_c   1.000
_cell.angle_alpha   90.00
_cell.angle_beta   90.00
_cell.angle_gamma   90.00
#
_symmetry.space_group_name_H-M   'P 1'
#
loop_
_entity.id
_entity.type
_entity.pdbx_description
1 polymer ?
#
loop_
_entity_poly.entity_id
_entity_poly.type
_entity_poly.pdbx_seq_one_letter_code
_entity_poly.pdbx_strand_id
1 'polypeptide(L)'
;MFLIVGEDMWFLLRSILIVGILMGYQNLAFAHDAHVTQEHLSQIIKEVRNNYQIPAIAVTVMNSDKILLQEIQGTRVIDKNKPATLDDYFRGVPT
;
A
#
# COMPACT_ATOMS: atom_id res chain seq x y z
N MET A 1 53.12 -12.50 1.12
CA MET A 1 52.72 -12.48 2.54
C MET A 1 52.46 -11.03 2.90
N PHE A 2 51.23 -10.56 2.78
CA PHE A 2 50.86 -9.18 3.09
C PHE A 2 50.19 -9.17 4.47
N LEU A 3 50.84 -8.47 5.40
CA LEU A 3 50.32 -8.17 6.74
C LEU A 3 49.18 -7.16 6.60
N ILE A 4 47.96 -7.59 6.89
CA ILE A 4 46.81 -6.69 7.04
C ILE A 4 46.96 -6.01 8.40
N VAL A 5 47.39 -4.74 8.38
CA VAL A 5 47.56 -3.89 9.56
C VAL A 5 46.18 -3.42 10.02
N GLY A 6 45.98 -3.33 11.33
CA GLY A 6 44.67 -3.28 12.02
C GLY A 6 43.67 -2.19 11.65
N GLU A 7 44.00 -1.22 10.79
CA GLU A 7 43.02 -0.24 10.26
C GLU A 7 42.19 -0.82 9.10
N ASP A 8 42.79 -1.65 8.23
CA ASP A 8 42.08 -2.25 7.08
C ASP A 8 41.03 -3.27 7.53
N MET A 9 41.31 -3.99 8.63
CA MET A 9 40.36 -4.94 9.23
C MET A 9 39.12 -4.25 9.80
N TRP A 10 39.26 -3.03 10.31
CA TRP A 10 38.16 -2.20 10.80
C TRP A 10 37.24 -1.72 9.67
N PHE A 11 37.81 -1.35 8.52
CA PHE A 11 37.04 -1.00 7.32
C PHE A 11 36.29 -2.21 6.73
N LEU A 12 36.93 -3.38 6.70
CA LEU A 12 36.28 -4.62 6.25
C LEU A 12 35.10 -5.03 7.16
N LEU A 13 35.25 -4.92 8.48
CA LEU A 13 34.19 -5.19 9.44
C LEU A 13 32.98 -4.24 9.30
N ARG A 14 33.22 -2.94 9.07
CA ARG A 14 32.14 -1.97 8.80
C ARG A 14 31.43 -2.22 7.48
N SER A 15 32.17 -2.64 6.46
CA SER A 15 31.60 -2.95 5.14
C SER A 15 30.65 -4.14 5.20
N ILE A 16 31.03 -5.21 5.92
CA ILE A 16 30.18 -6.39 6.14
C ILE A 16 28.93 -6.01 6.95
N LEU A 17 29.04 -5.11 7.93
CA LEU A 17 27.90 -4.62 8.70
C LEU A 17 26.91 -3.83 7.82
N ILE A 18 27.41 -2.97 6.92
CA ILE A 18 26.57 -2.20 5.99
C ILE A 18 25.90 -3.12 4.98
N VAL A 19 26.60 -4.13 4.46
CA VAL A 19 26.02 -5.14 3.56
C VAL A 19 24.99 -6.00 4.28
N GLY A 20 25.22 -6.37 5.55
CA GLY A 20 24.24 -7.09 6.37
C GLY A 20 22.98 -6.27 6.67
N ILE A 21 23.11 -4.96 6.89
CA ILE A 21 21.97 -4.04 7.05
C ILE A 21 21.25 -3.86 5.70
N LEU A 22 21.96 -3.66 4.59
CA LEU A 22 21.34 -3.55 3.25
C LEU A 22 20.65 -4.85 2.79
N MET A 23 21.22 -6.02 3.09
CA MET A 23 20.62 -7.33 2.81
C MET A 23 19.47 -7.67 3.79
N GLY A 24 19.48 -7.09 4.99
CA GLY A 24 18.33 -7.13 5.91
C GLY A 24 17.13 -6.32 5.40
N TYR A 25 17.37 -5.20 4.70
CA TYR A 25 16.30 -4.42 4.06
C TYR A 25 15.67 -5.11 2.85
N GLN A 26 16.38 -6.02 2.18
CA GLN A 26 15.83 -6.76 1.03
C GLN A 26 15.00 -7.99 1.43
N ASN A 27 15.09 -8.43 2.69
CA ASN A 27 14.25 -9.50 3.24
C ASN A 27 12.91 -9.01 3.83
N LEU A 28 12.60 -7.72 3.69
CA LEU A 28 11.23 -7.20 3.73
C LEU A 28 10.55 -7.33 2.35
N ALA A 29 10.95 -8.33 1.56
CA ALA A 29 10.10 -8.88 0.53
C ALA A 29 8.86 -9.43 1.24
N PHE A 30 7.83 -8.58 1.31
CA PHE A 30 6.47 -8.94 1.69
C PHE A 30 5.98 -10.06 0.76
N ALA A 31 6.35 -11.29 1.06
CA ALA A 31 5.46 -12.43 0.89
C ALA A 31 4.49 -12.44 2.08
N HIS A 32 3.79 -11.31 2.30
CA HIS A 32 2.48 -11.42 2.90
C HIS A 32 1.64 -12.03 1.79
N ASP A 33 1.12 -13.23 2.01
CA ASP A 33 -0.15 -13.61 1.40
C ASP A 33 -1.14 -12.52 1.83
N ALA A 34 -1.18 -11.44 1.05
CA ALA A 34 -2.05 -10.31 1.27
C ALA A 34 -3.44 -10.76 0.84
N HIS A 35 -4.05 -11.61 1.67
CA HIS A 35 -5.49 -11.65 1.73
C HIS A 35 -5.92 -10.21 1.96
N VAL A 36 -6.48 -9.59 0.92
CA VAL A 36 -7.06 -8.25 1.03
C VAL A 36 -8.10 -8.36 2.15
N THR A 37 -7.87 -7.70 3.28
CA THR A 37 -8.83 -7.59 4.38
C THR A 37 -9.64 -6.32 4.20
N GLN A 38 -10.76 -6.22 4.91
CA GLN A 38 -11.58 -5.00 4.90
C GLN A 38 -10.78 -3.79 5.42
N GLU A 39 -9.98 -3.97 6.48
CA GLU A 39 -9.18 -2.92 7.09
C GLU A 39 -8.10 -2.40 6.13
N HIS A 40 -7.41 -3.32 5.46
CA HIS A 40 -6.38 -2.97 4.49
C HIS A 40 -6.98 -2.25 3.28
N LEU A 41 -8.11 -2.74 2.77
CA LEU A 41 -8.86 -2.09 1.69
C LEU A 41 -9.31 -0.68 2.08
N SER A 42 -9.84 -0.51 3.30
CA SER A 42 -10.29 0.78 3.82
C SER A 42 -9.14 1.78 3.95
N GLN A 43 -7.95 1.34 4.36
CA GLN A 43 -6.75 2.17 4.43
C GLN A 43 -6.30 2.65 3.05
N ILE A 44 -6.16 1.72 2.08
CA ILE A 44 -5.75 2.07 0.72
C ILE A 44 -6.74 3.07 0.09
N ILE A 45 -8.04 2.82 0.21
CA ILE A 45 -9.07 3.71 -0.36
C ILE A 45 -8.98 5.10 0.28
N LYS A 46 -8.77 5.18 1.60
CA LYS A 46 -8.59 6.45 2.29
C LYS A 46 -7.36 7.20 1.79
N GLU A 47 -6.23 6.53 1.63
CA GLU A 47 -4.99 7.12 1.12
C GLU A 47 -5.16 7.64 -0.31
N VAL A 48 -5.68 6.80 -1.22
CA VAL A 48 -5.95 7.17 -2.61
C VAL A 48 -6.91 8.36 -2.67
N ARG A 49 -8.02 8.32 -1.92
CA ARG A 49 -8.99 9.41 -1.89
C ARG A 49 -8.33 10.73 -1.50
N ASN A 50 -7.52 10.70 -0.44
CA ASN A 50 -6.86 11.91 0.07
C ASN A 50 -5.76 12.41 -0.89
N ASN A 51 -4.96 11.51 -1.46
CA ASN A 51 -3.83 11.85 -2.32
C ASN A 51 -4.27 12.43 -3.68
N TYR A 52 -5.38 11.91 -4.22
CA TYR A 52 -5.92 12.36 -5.51
C TYR A 52 -7.12 13.31 -5.38
N GLN A 53 -7.45 13.73 -4.15
CA GLN A 53 -8.58 14.64 -3.86
C GLN A 53 -9.90 14.15 -4.46
N ILE A 54 -10.11 12.83 -4.47
CA ILE A 54 -11.33 12.24 -5.01
C ILE A 54 -12.45 12.44 -3.97
N PRO A 55 -13.63 12.98 -4.31
CA PRO A 55 -14.68 13.21 -3.31
C PRO A 55 -15.26 11.93 -2.70
N ALA A 56 -15.45 10.90 -3.53
CA ALA A 56 -15.94 9.60 -3.12
C ALA A 56 -15.38 8.48 -4.00
N ILE A 57 -15.14 7.33 -3.40
CA ILE A 57 -14.68 6.11 -4.06
C ILE A 57 -15.55 4.96 -3.58
N ALA A 58 -16.00 4.13 -4.52
CA ALA A 58 -16.63 2.84 -4.25
C ALA A 58 -15.78 1.75 -4.91
N VAL A 59 -15.40 0.72 -4.14
CA VAL A 59 -14.64 -0.43 -4.61
C VAL A 59 -15.39 -1.70 -4.26
N THR A 60 -15.49 -2.62 -5.22
CA THR A 60 -16.02 -3.97 -5.03
C THR A 60 -14.95 -4.96 -5.48
N VAL A 61 -14.55 -5.85 -4.57
CA VAL A 61 -13.64 -6.96 -4.87
C VAL A 61 -14.48 -8.21 -4.99
N MET A 62 -14.36 -8.91 -6.11
CA MET A 62 -15.13 -10.11 -6.43
C MET A 62 -14.26 -11.15 -7.11
N ASN A 63 -14.62 -12.42 -6.98
CA ASN A 63 -14.13 -13.48 -7.87
C ASN A 63 -15.18 -13.75 -8.98
N SER A 64 -15.05 -14.85 -9.70
CA SER A 64 -15.99 -15.23 -10.77
C SER A 64 -17.43 -15.43 -10.30
N ASP A 65 -17.63 -15.72 -9.01
CA ASP A 65 -18.91 -16.27 -8.52
C ASP A 65 -19.58 -15.37 -7.47
N LYS A 66 -18.80 -14.58 -6.71
CA LYS A 66 -19.30 -13.80 -5.58
C LYS A 66 -18.47 -12.55 -5.30
N ILE A 67 -19.14 -11.58 -4.68
CA ILE A 67 -18.50 -10.43 -4.02
C ILE A 67 -17.79 -10.94 -2.77
N LEU A 68 -16.53 -10.53 -2.61
CA LEU A 68 -15.68 -10.87 -1.48
C LEU A 68 -15.61 -9.72 -0.47
N LEU A 69 -15.42 -8.49 -0.96
CA LEU A 69 -15.36 -7.28 -0.15
C LEU A 69 -15.99 -6.11 -0.89
N GLN A 70 -16.49 -5.15 -0.12
CA GLN A 70 -17.04 -3.92 -0.64
C GLN A 70 -16.73 -2.79 0.33
N GLU A 71 -16.27 -1.67 -0.20
CA GLU A 71 -15.96 -0.48 0.60
C GLU A 71 -16.40 0.75 -0.19
N ILE A 72 -17.08 1.66 0.51
CA ILE A 72 -17.43 2.96 -0.02
C ILE A 72 -17.03 4.03 0.98
N GLN A 73 -16.34 5.06 0.50
CA GLN A 73 -15.96 6.18 1.35
C GLN A 73 -16.10 7.50 0.63
N GLY A 74 -16.29 8.56 1.43
CA GLY A 74 -16.34 9.93 0.96
C GLY A 74 -17.76 10.46 0.85
N THR A 75 -17.89 11.61 0.20
CA THR A 75 -19.15 12.33 0.07
C THR A 75 -19.57 12.41 -1.39
N ARG A 76 -20.86 12.11 -1.64
CA ARG A 76 -21.46 12.16 -2.97
C ARG A 76 -21.40 13.57 -3.57
N VAL A 77 -21.60 14.57 -2.70
CA VAL A 77 -21.58 15.99 -3.07
C VAL A 77 -20.80 16.73 -2.00
N ILE A 78 -19.71 17.37 -2.41
CA ILE A 78 -18.71 18.03 -1.54
C ILE A 78 -19.39 19.00 -0.54
N ASP A 79 -20.44 19.71 -0.96
CA ASP A 79 -21.09 20.75 -0.14
C ASP A 79 -22.32 20.29 0.64
N LYS A 80 -22.85 19.09 0.38
CA LYS A 80 -24.10 18.63 1.01
C LYS A 80 -23.87 17.65 2.16
N ASN A 81 -22.61 17.35 2.46
CA ASN A 81 -22.17 16.37 3.46
C ASN A 81 -22.95 15.04 3.38
N LYS A 82 -23.37 14.66 2.18
CA LYS A 82 -24.10 13.41 1.94
C LYS A 82 -23.08 12.30 1.74
N PRO A 83 -23.04 11.28 2.61
CA PRO A 83 -22.14 10.14 2.39
C PRO A 83 -22.51 9.46 1.07
N ALA A 84 -21.49 8.98 0.36
CA ALA A 84 -21.72 8.16 -0.82
C ALA A 84 -22.30 6.79 -0.40
N THR A 85 -23.24 6.26 -1.17
CA THR A 85 -23.81 4.92 -0.98
C THR A 85 -23.61 4.06 -2.23
N LEU A 86 -23.73 2.74 -2.11
CA LEU A 86 -23.58 1.82 -3.24
C LEU A 86 -24.68 1.98 -4.30
N ASP A 87 -25.81 2.56 -3.91
CA ASP A 87 -26.92 2.90 -4.80
C ASP A 87 -26.66 4.20 -5.60
N ASP A 88 -25.57 4.91 -5.31
CA ASP A 88 -25.21 6.11 -6.06
C ASP A 88 -24.71 5.74 -7.46
N TYR A 89 -25.27 6.42 -8.47
CA TYR A 89 -24.84 6.26 -9.85
C TYR A 89 -23.56 7.05 -10.10
N PHE A 90 -22.45 6.33 -10.29
CA PHE A 90 -21.20 6.89 -10.78
C PHE A 90 -21.25 6.88 -12.32
N ARG A 91 -21.26 8.06 -12.94
CA ARG A 91 -21.22 8.17 -14.39
C ARG A 91 -19.82 7.76 -14.87
N GLY A 92 -19.72 6.65 -15.61
CA GLY A 92 -18.48 6.24 -16.25
C GLY A 92 -18.00 7.29 -17.24
N VAL A 93 -16.68 7.41 -17.40
CA VAL A 93 -16.09 8.24 -18.46
C VAL A 93 -16.37 7.55 -19.80
N PRO A 94 -16.96 8.22 -20.80
CA PRO A 94 -17.07 7.64 -22.13
C PRO A 94 -15.65 7.46 -22.68
N THR A 95 -15.27 6.21 -22.93
CA THR A 95 -14.02 5.85 -23.64
C THR A 95 -14.16 6.05 -25.13
#